data_AF-A0A8J6PJS5-F1
#
_entry.id   AF-A0A8J6PJS5-F1
#
_cell.length_a   1.000
_cell.length_b   1.000
_cell.length_c   1.000
_cell.angle_alpha   90.00
_cell.angle_beta   90.00
_cell.angle_gamma   90.00
#
_symmetry.space_group_name_H-M   'P 1'
#
loop_
_entity.id
_entity.type
_entity.pdbx_description
1 polymer ?
#
loop_
_entity_poly.entity_id
_entity_poly.type
_entity_poly.pdbx_seq_one_letter_code
_entity_poly.pdbx_strand_id
1 'polypeptide(L)'
;YCTADVDADWNMGATGWHITVDGDAPLEVDLIFPVPLERMREMAPAYTANRAVNAVPHVIAAEPGIRTSLDLPQITAAPVRG
;
A
#
# COMPACT_ATOMS: atom_id res chain seq x y z
N TYR A 1 12.33 0.27 -8.39
CA TYR A 1 12.26 1.62 -8.98
C TYR A 1 11.63 1.45 -10.35
N CYS A 2 10.57 2.21 -10.64
CA CYS A 2 9.94 2.26 -11.96
C CYS A 2 10.50 3.44 -12.75
N THR A 3 10.66 3.28 -14.05
CA THR A 3 11.01 4.39 -14.94
C THR A 3 9.84 5.36 -15.06
N ALA A 4 10.14 6.65 -15.28
CA ALA A 4 9.15 7.66 -15.68
C ALA A 4 8.91 7.69 -17.20
N ASP A 5 9.63 6.84 -17.95
CA ASP A 5 9.42 6.63 -19.39
C ASP A 5 8.14 5.80 -19.61
N VAL A 6 7.01 6.50 -19.70
CA VAL A 6 5.69 5.91 -19.91
C VAL A 6 4.89 6.74 -20.92
N ASP A 7 3.97 6.09 -21.64
CA ASP A 7 3.23 6.69 -22.76
C ASP A 7 2.21 7.78 -22.36
N ALA A 8 2.14 8.15 -21.08
CA ALA A 8 1.20 9.14 -20.56
C ALA A 8 1.82 9.95 -19.42
N ASP A 9 1.38 11.21 -19.29
CA ASP A 9 1.89 12.14 -18.29
C ASP A 9 1.19 11.94 -16.94
N TRP A 10 1.57 10.87 -16.24
CA TRP A 10 0.98 10.48 -14.95
C TRP A 10 1.47 11.32 -13.76
N ASN A 11 2.25 12.39 -13.96
CA ASN A 11 2.84 13.22 -12.89
C ASN A 11 3.49 12.39 -11.77
N MET A 12 4.34 11.42 -12.13
CA MET A 12 4.91 10.50 -11.15
C MET A 12 5.87 11.21 -10.18
N GLY A 13 5.61 11.07 -8.88
CA GLY A 13 6.55 11.47 -7.83
C GLY A 13 7.81 10.59 -7.78
N ALA A 14 8.83 11.06 -7.06
CA ALA A 14 10.10 10.34 -6.91
C ALA A 14 9.94 8.99 -6.15
N THR A 15 9.06 8.96 -5.16
CA THR A 15 8.67 7.77 -4.40
C THR A 15 7.20 7.84 -4.05
N GLY A 16 6.61 6.72 -3.63
CA GLY A 16 5.25 6.70 -3.11
C GLY A 16 4.20 6.39 -4.16
N TRP A 17 2.98 6.85 -3.87
CA TRP A 17 1.80 6.67 -4.73
C TRP A 17 1.04 7.98 -4.86
N HIS A 18 0.59 8.25 -6.08
CA HIS A 18 -0.36 9.32 -6.40
C HIS A 18 -1.71 8.69 -6.70
N ILE A 19 -2.77 9.22 -6.10
CA ILE A 19 -4.14 8.72 -6.27
C ILE A 19 -5.06 9.89 -6.60
N THR A 20 -5.68 9.82 -7.77
CA THR A 20 -6.75 10.73 -8.21
C THR A 20 -8.07 9.99 -8.20
N VAL A 21 -9.10 10.58 -7.60
CA VAL A 21 -10.48 10.08 -7.62
C VAL A 21 -11.37 11.19 -8.18
N ASP A 22 -11.94 10.94 -9.35
CA ASP A 22 -12.95 11.80 -9.96
C ASP A 22 -14.36 11.37 -9.56
N GLY A 23 -15.26 12.32 -9.38
CA GLY A 23 -16.67 12.07 -9.07
C GLY A 23 -17.33 13.24 -8.36
N ASP A 24 -18.41 12.96 -7.64
CA ASP A 24 -19.20 13.98 -6.95
C ASP A 24 -18.46 14.65 -5.77
N ALA A 25 -17.42 13.98 -5.25
CA ALA A 25 -16.51 14.49 -4.25
C ALA A 25 -15.06 14.17 -4.68
N PRO A 26 -14.47 14.98 -5.58
CA PRO A 26 -13.17 14.70 -6.12
C PRO A 26 -12.09 14.78 -5.03
N LEU A 27 -11.09 13.90 -5.12
CA LEU A 27 -10.01 13.78 -4.16
C LEU A 27 -8.68 13.49 -4.86
N GLU A 28 -7.63 14.14 -4.38
CA GLU A 28 -6.24 13.91 -4.79
C GLU A 28 -5.40 13.62 -3.55
N VAL A 29 -4.62 12.54 -3.57
CA VAL A 29 -3.81 12.09 -2.43
C VAL A 29 -2.41 11.69 -2.88
N ASP A 30 -1.41 12.33 -2.28
CA ASP A 30 -0.02 11.92 -2.36
C ASP A 30 0.43 11.16 -1.12
N LEU A 31 0.80 9.90 -1.29
CA LEU A 31 1.41 9.07 -0.26
C LEU A 31 2.91 9.00 -0.50
N ILE A 32 3.67 9.83 0.21
CA ILE A 32 5.13 9.89 0.06
C ILE A 32 5.77 8.78 0.90
N PHE A 33 6.72 8.04 0.32
CA PHE A 33 7.61 7.17 1.08
C PHE A 33 8.84 7.97 1.49
N PRO A 34 8.99 8.36 2.77
CA PRO A 34 10.06 9.25 3.22
C PRO A 34 11.37 8.47 3.41
N VAL A 35 11.78 7.75 2.36
CA VAL A 35 12.97 6.91 2.32
C VAL A 35 13.77 7.32 1.08
N PRO A 36 15.08 7.59 1.22
CA PRO A 36 15.93 7.89 0.08
C PRO A 36 15.92 6.74 -0.96
N LEU A 37 16.02 7.08 -2.24
CA LEU A 37 15.90 6.12 -3.34
C LEU A 37 16.91 4.98 -3.25
N GLU A 38 18.14 5.27 -2.83
CA GLU A 38 19.21 4.29 -2.63
C GLU A 38 18.88 3.24 -1.56
N ARG A 39 17.99 3.58 -0.62
CA ARG A 39 17.52 2.68 0.45
C ARG A 39 16.17 2.04 0.16
N MET A 40 15.51 2.40 -0.94
CA MET A 40 14.18 1.87 -1.27
C MET A 40 14.16 0.35 -1.39
N ARG A 41 15.25 -0.30 -1.81
CA ARG A 41 15.34 -1.76 -1.88
C ARG A 41 15.18 -2.45 -0.52
N GLU A 42 15.56 -1.78 0.57
CA GLU A 42 15.47 -2.29 1.93
C GLU A 42 14.03 -2.19 2.47
N MET A 43 13.33 -1.11 2.11
CA MET A 43 12.01 -0.79 2.65
C MET A 43 10.84 -1.23 1.78
N ALA A 44 10.98 -1.22 0.45
CA ALA A 44 9.90 -1.50 -0.48
C ALA A 44 9.20 -2.86 -0.26
N PRO A 45 9.91 -3.96 0.06
CA PRO A 45 9.24 -5.24 0.34
C PRO A 45 8.26 -5.15 1.53
N ALA A 46 8.57 -4.33 2.53
CA ALA A 46 7.74 -4.19 3.73
C ALA A 46 6.37 -3.58 3.44
N TYR A 47 6.25 -2.66 2.46
CA TYR A 47 4.96 -2.07 2.09
C TYR A 47 3.96 -3.11 1.57
N THR A 48 4.44 -4.20 0.97
CA THR A 48 3.59 -5.32 0.55
C THR A 48 3.44 -6.36 1.67
N ALA A 49 4.57 -6.80 2.24
CA ALA A 49 4.59 -7.92 3.17
C ALA A 49 3.88 -7.62 4.50
N ASN A 50 4.01 -6.41 5.04
CA ASN A 50 3.46 -6.08 6.35
C ASN A 50 1.94 -6.20 6.39
N ARG A 51 1.23 -5.79 5.32
CA ARG A 51 -0.22 -5.94 5.24
C ARG A 51 -0.62 -7.42 5.25
N ALA A 52 0.11 -8.28 4.53
CA ALA A 52 -0.16 -9.71 4.51
C ALA A 52 0.12 -10.36 5.88
N VAL A 53 1.23 -10.03 6.53
CA VAL A 53 1.58 -10.54 7.87
C VAL A 53 0.54 -10.09 8.90
N ASN A 54 0.16 -8.81 8.90
CA ASN A 54 -0.83 -8.27 9.82
C ASN A 54 -2.23 -8.83 9.56
N ALA A 55 -2.51 -9.37 8.37
CA ALA A 55 -3.78 -10.02 8.07
C ALA A 55 -3.90 -11.44 8.65
N VAL A 56 -2.80 -12.09 9.05
CA VAL A 56 -2.81 -13.49 9.51
C VAL A 56 -3.84 -13.77 10.61
N PRO A 57 -3.96 -12.98 11.70
CA PRO A 57 -4.96 -13.24 12.73
C PRO A 57 -6.39 -13.17 12.20
N HIS A 58 -6.65 -12.27 11.25
CA HIS A 58 -7.96 -12.08 10.64
C HIS A 58 -8.33 -13.22 9.69
N VAL A 59 -7.34 -13.75 8.95
CA VAL A 59 -7.53 -14.92 8.09
C VAL A 59 -7.81 -16.18 8.92
N ILE A 60 -7.10 -16.37 10.04
CA ILE A 60 -7.35 -17.51 10.94
C ILE A 60 -8.77 -17.46 11.53
N ALA A 61 -9.27 -16.26 11.86
CA ALA A 61 -10.59 -16.07 12.43
C ALA A 61 -11.73 -16.06 11.38
N ALA A 62 -11.42 -16.07 10.08
CA ALA A 62 -12.42 -15.98 9.03
C ALA A 62 -13.09 -17.34 8.76
N GLU A 63 -14.33 -17.28 8.28
CA GLU A 63 -15.05 -18.44 7.77
C GLU A 63 -14.31 -19.05 6.55
N PRO A 64 -14.28 -20.39 6.40
CA PRO A 64 -13.62 -21.05 5.28
C PRO A 64 -14.07 -20.53 3.89
N GLY A 65 -13.18 -20.65 2.91
CA GLY A 65 -13.40 -20.25 1.51
C GLY A 65 -12.45 -19.15 1.03
N ILE A 66 -12.62 -18.73 -0.23
CA ILE A 66 -11.85 -17.61 -0.79
C ILE A 66 -12.45 -16.32 -0.23
N ARG A 67 -11.61 -15.52 0.43
CA ARG A 67 -11.96 -14.22 1.01
C ARG A 67 -11.10 -13.14 0.37
N THR A 68 -11.67 -11.94 0.23
CA THR A 68 -10.98 -10.74 -0.20
C THR A 68 -10.64 -9.88 1.02
N SER A 69 -9.80 -8.86 0.81
CA SER A 69 -9.49 -7.88 1.87
C SER A 69 -10.71 -7.06 2.32
N LEU A 70 -11.79 -7.04 1.54
CA LEU A 70 -13.05 -6.37 1.88
C LEU A 70 -13.92 -7.23 2.81
N ASP A 71 -13.70 -8.54 2.85
CA ASP A 71 -14.42 -9.47 3.72
C ASP A 71 -13.82 -9.56 5.13
N LEU A 72 -12.69 -8.88 5.36
CA LEU A 72 -11.95 -8.86 6.61
C LEU A 72 -12.02 -7.47 7.27
N PRO A 73 -11.79 -7.37 8.59
CA PRO A 73 -11.59 -6.07 9.23
C PRO A 73 -10.46 -5.28 8.56
N GLN A 74 -10.50 -3.94 8.71
CA GLN A 74 -9.42 -3.09 8.20
C GLN A 74 -8.07 -3.50 8.80
N ILE A 75 -7.15 -3.91 7.94
CA ILE A 75 -5.79 -4.30 8.34
C ILE A 75 -4.96 -3.05 8.63
N THR A 76 -4.57 -2.89 9.88
CA THR A 76 -3.72 -1.80 10.37
C THR A 76 -2.34 -2.31 10.77
N ALA A 77 -1.45 -1.42 11.19
CA ALA A 77 -0.16 -1.82 11.73
C ALA A 77 -0.34 -2.61 13.03
N ALA A 78 0.28 -3.79 13.13
CA ALA A 78 0.37 -4.49 14.40
C ALA A 78 1.18 -3.65 15.41
N PRO A 79 0.83 -3.68 16.71
CA PRO A 79 1.63 -3.02 17.73
C PRO A 79 3.07 -3.52 17.68
N VAL A 80 4.04 -2.60 17.73
CA VAL A 80 5.44 -2.97 17.93
C VAL A 80 5.54 -3.56 19.34
N ARG A 81 5.88 -4.85 19.44
CA ARG A 81 6.26 -5.42 20.74
C ARG A 81 7.65 -4.87 21.07
N GLY A 82 7.71 -3.97 22.06
CA GLY A 82 8.96 -3.50 22.66
C GLY A 82 9.68 -4.57 23.44
#